data_AF-A0A7X7WXN7-F1
#
_entry.id   AF-A0A7X7WXN7-F1
#
_cell.length_a   1.000
_cell.length_b   1.000
_cell.length_c   1.000
_cell.angle_alpha   90.00
_cell.angle_beta   90.00
_cell.angle_gamma   90.00
#
_symmetry.space_group_name_H-M   'P 1'
#
loop_
_entity.id
_entity.type
_entity.pdbx_description
1 polymer ?
#
loop_
_entity_poly.entity_id
_entity_poly.type
_entity_poly.pdbx_seq_one_letter_code
_entity_poly.pdbx_strand_id
1 'polypeptide(L)'
;MYDKYGIVASCNCKDQVGTDGYTLWGGYWNQAYYPSKRNAYMPAQTEGGQIPVPIFRMLGSDPMYQYEIGVGNNYQGVISLEPVYRDSGKSRKWVEYFLKSIVDEPCLAFNYAQAGQENSFTWDSMREGLEMQFPIFDSLRNVQKIRIETLEESGRWFKKQFPLTPATAITTLTDLNNKNNKSIWYNSRYYRSNLFWENNSVYFRDIHFFNEKLEDEYLKNPGHGNSFSYYTLPVVDRFHWSTPEKKVGLKLIEIDQDGTKENVMLLDPKINEISSTILKVYSKDKSGRIFIFEFHEKYIKIACERNMKKGSKWMLELDIPKARIEKLPYRKYEKGYIDSEFEKFNYRIACSKGDIKKGNNSDFTFRIMPVRDEVIINCSTN
;
A
#
# COMPACT_ATOMS: atom_id res chain seq x y z
N MET A 1 -23.62 -2.45 14.90
CA MET A 1 -23.58 -3.83 14.36
C MET A 1 -23.05 -4.83 15.37
N TYR A 2 -21.82 -4.64 15.87
CA TYR A 2 -21.21 -5.56 16.85
C TYR A 2 -22.03 -5.71 18.15
N ASP A 3 -22.22 -4.62 18.91
CA ASP A 3 -22.86 -4.70 20.24
C ASP A 3 -24.33 -5.20 20.19
N LYS A 4 -25.05 -4.82 19.13
CA LYS A 4 -26.48 -5.11 18.98
C LYS A 4 -26.76 -6.46 18.31
N TYR A 5 -26.00 -6.82 17.29
CA TYR A 5 -26.28 -7.99 16.44
C TYR A 5 -25.21 -9.09 16.53
N GLY A 6 -24.10 -8.86 17.22
CA GLY A 6 -23.08 -9.88 17.45
C GLY A 6 -22.30 -10.31 16.21
N ILE A 7 -22.22 -9.47 15.17
CA ILE A 7 -21.47 -9.80 13.95
C ILE A 7 -20.00 -10.10 14.29
N VAL A 8 -19.41 -11.06 13.58
CA VAL A 8 -18.03 -11.52 13.84
C VAL A 8 -17.02 -11.08 12.80
N ALA A 9 -17.49 -10.59 11.65
CA ALA A 9 -16.70 -10.11 10.54
C ALA A 9 -17.51 -9.09 9.72
N SER A 10 -16.82 -8.25 8.96
CA SER A 10 -17.38 -7.43 7.89
C SER A 10 -16.39 -7.32 6.75
N CYS A 11 -16.82 -6.75 5.63
CA CYS A 11 -15.97 -6.49 4.48
C CYS A 11 -16.14 -5.05 3.99
N ASN A 12 -15.12 -4.51 3.32
CA ASN A 12 -15.16 -3.16 2.75
C ASN A 12 -14.41 -3.12 1.41
N CYS A 13 -14.88 -2.28 0.49
CA CYS A 13 -14.35 -2.11 -0.86
C CYS A 13 -12.88 -1.68 -0.82
N LYS A 14 -12.10 -2.19 -1.78
CA LYS A 14 -10.72 -1.77 -2.12
C LYS A 14 -10.62 -0.26 -2.23
N ASP A 15 -9.38 0.22 -2.24
CA ASP A 15 -9.16 1.61 -2.62
C ASP A 15 -9.76 1.85 -4.01
N GLN A 16 -10.46 2.98 -4.12
CA GLN A 16 -11.14 3.42 -5.33
C GLN A 16 -11.24 4.94 -5.34
N VAL A 17 -11.19 5.52 -6.53
CA VAL A 17 -11.33 6.97 -6.72
C VAL A 17 -12.44 7.21 -7.71
N GLY A 18 -13.50 7.91 -7.27
CA GLY A 18 -14.63 8.30 -8.10
C GLY A 18 -15.55 7.15 -8.56
N THR A 19 -15.53 6.00 -7.90
CA THR A 19 -16.39 4.85 -8.27
C THR A 19 -17.71 4.93 -7.53
N ASP A 20 -18.83 4.97 -8.26
CA ASP A 20 -20.20 5.05 -7.73
C ASP A 20 -20.44 6.21 -6.74
N GLY A 21 -19.71 7.32 -6.94
CA GLY A 21 -19.74 8.46 -6.02
C GLY A 21 -18.86 8.30 -4.79
N TYR A 22 -18.06 7.24 -4.68
CA TYR A 22 -17.18 7.01 -3.55
C TYR A 22 -15.71 7.16 -3.92
N THR A 23 -14.97 7.83 -3.04
CA THR A 23 -13.50 7.77 -2.99
C THR A 23 -13.10 7.17 -1.66
N LEU A 24 -12.50 5.98 -1.70
CA LEU A 24 -11.87 5.34 -0.55
C LEU A 24 -10.38 5.30 -0.87
N TRP A 25 -9.58 6.12 -0.20
CA TRP A 25 -8.17 6.22 -0.55
C TRP A 25 -7.23 6.37 0.63
N GLY A 26 -6.21 5.51 0.68
CA GLY A 26 -5.22 5.59 1.74
C GLY A 26 -5.37 4.56 2.84
N GLY A 27 -6.45 3.78 2.86
CA GLY A 27 -6.77 2.81 3.93
C GLY A 27 -5.89 1.56 3.91
N TYR A 28 -6.20 0.59 4.77
CA TYR A 28 -5.46 -0.67 4.81
C TYR A 28 -5.53 -1.38 3.43
N TRP A 29 -4.40 -1.69 2.79
CA TRP A 29 -4.39 -2.00 1.36
C TRP A 29 -5.08 -3.34 0.99
N ASN A 30 -4.73 -4.42 1.68
CA ASN A 30 -5.26 -5.77 1.44
C ASN A 30 -5.47 -6.52 2.78
N GLN A 31 -5.90 -7.79 2.76
CA GLN A 31 -6.12 -8.62 3.94
C GLN A 31 -7.23 -8.08 4.86
N ALA A 32 -6.99 -8.03 6.18
CA ALA A 32 -7.99 -7.64 7.16
C ALA A 32 -7.39 -6.84 8.32
N TYR A 33 -8.21 -6.00 8.91
CA TYR A 33 -7.84 -5.13 10.03
C TYR A 33 -9.01 -4.89 10.97
N TYR A 34 -8.73 -4.60 12.25
CA TYR A 34 -9.71 -4.03 13.15
C TYR A 34 -9.79 -2.51 12.96
N PRO A 35 -10.95 -1.98 12.57
CA PRO A 35 -11.12 -0.56 12.30
C PRO A 35 -11.07 0.29 13.57
N SER A 36 -10.62 1.54 13.44
CA SER A 36 -10.80 2.55 14.49
C SER A 36 -12.29 2.86 14.69
N LYS A 37 -12.69 3.01 15.96
CA LYS A 37 -14.02 3.52 16.34
C LYS A 37 -14.30 4.93 15.78
N ARG A 38 -13.26 5.70 15.45
CA ARG A 38 -13.38 7.08 14.97
C ARG A 38 -13.35 7.21 13.45
N ASN A 39 -12.75 6.24 12.76
CA ASN A 39 -12.69 6.19 11.31
C ASN A 39 -12.49 4.73 10.88
N ALA A 40 -13.54 4.12 10.34
CA ALA A 40 -13.55 2.71 10.02
C ALA A 40 -12.69 2.33 8.80
N TYR A 41 -12.20 3.30 8.05
CA TYR A 41 -11.40 3.08 6.85
C TYR A 41 -9.91 2.81 7.14
N MET A 42 -9.48 3.02 8.39
CA MET A 42 -8.12 2.71 8.85
C MET A 42 -8.13 1.86 10.13
N PRO A 43 -7.03 1.16 10.43
CA PRO A 43 -6.90 0.37 11.65
C PRO A 43 -6.88 1.23 12.92
N ALA A 44 -7.40 0.66 14.00
CA ALA A 44 -7.14 1.15 15.34
C ALA A 44 -5.70 0.84 15.77
N GLN A 45 -5.11 1.76 16.52
CA GLN A 45 -3.79 1.59 17.11
C GLN A 45 -3.86 0.88 18.47
N THR A 46 -4.99 0.92 19.17
CA THR A 46 -5.16 0.31 20.50
C THR A 46 -6.40 -0.58 20.57
N GLU A 47 -6.42 -1.52 21.52
CA GLU A 47 -7.57 -2.41 21.74
C GLU A 47 -8.82 -1.62 22.16
N GLY A 48 -8.64 -0.59 23.00
CA GLY A 48 -9.73 0.32 23.37
C GLY A 48 -10.25 1.16 22.20
N GLY A 49 -9.37 1.51 21.26
CA GLY A 49 -9.69 2.26 20.04
C GLY A 49 -10.36 1.45 18.94
N GLN A 50 -10.31 0.12 19.00
CA GLN A 50 -10.78 -0.75 17.92
C GLN A 50 -12.25 -1.17 18.08
N ILE A 51 -12.95 -1.30 16.96
CA ILE A 51 -14.16 -2.11 16.89
C ILE A 51 -13.67 -3.57 16.77
N PRO A 52 -14.06 -4.49 17.67
CA PRO A 52 -13.54 -5.88 17.69
C PRO A 52 -14.22 -6.76 16.63
N VAL A 53 -14.37 -6.22 15.41
CA VAL A 53 -14.90 -6.90 14.23
C VAL A 53 -13.92 -6.60 13.10
N PRO A 54 -13.20 -7.60 12.57
CA PRO A 54 -12.27 -7.37 11.47
C PRO A 54 -13.04 -7.01 10.19
N ILE A 55 -12.52 -6.00 9.48
CA ILE A 55 -12.89 -5.68 8.11
C ILE A 55 -11.93 -6.40 7.18
N PHE A 56 -12.46 -7.24 6.30
CA PHE A 56 -11.71 -7.86 5.19
C PHE A 56 -11.84 -7.01 3.92
N ARG A 57 -10.73 -6.80 3.20
CA ARG A 57 -10.72 -6.04 1.95
C ARG A 57 -11.38 -6.84 0.81
N MET A 58 -12.05 -6.13 -0.07
CA MET A 58 -12.74 -6.65 -1.26
C MET A 58 -12.13 -5.99 -2.49
N LEU A 59 -11.94 -6.57 -3.68
CA LEU A 59 -12.40 -7.86 -4.23
C LEU A 59 -11.23 -8.54 -4.97
N GLY A 60 -10.12 -8.77 -4.26
CA GLY A 60 -8.90 -9.31 -4.89
C GLY A 60 -8.28 -8.36 -5.92
N SER A 61 -7.96 -7.13 -5.50
CA SER A 61 -7.30 -6.10 -6.33
C SER A 61 -5.95 -6.56 -6.85
N ASP A 62 -5.62 -6.23 -8.11
CA ASP A 62 -4.27 -6.44 -8.64
C ASP A 62 -3.21 -5.74 -7.77
N PRO A 63 -2.31 -6.48 -7.10
CA PRO A 63 -1.33 -5.91 -6.17
C PRO A 63 -0.27 -5.03 -6.86
N MET A 64 -0.11 -5.15 -8.18
CA MET A 64 0.81 -4.38 -8.98
C MET A 64 0.11 -3.20 -9.68
N TYR A 65 -0.98 -3.45 -10.40
CA TYR A 65 -1.53 -2.51 -11.38
C TYR A 65 -2.79 -1.77 -10.93
N GLN A 66 -3.59 -2.30 -9.98
CA GLN A 66 -4.81 -1.62 -9.52
C GLN A 66 -4.51 -0.23 -8.98
N TYR A 67 -3.42 -0.08 -8.24
CA TYR A 67 -3.06 1.22 -7.65
C TYR A 67 -2.88 2.33 -8.70
N GLU A 68 -2.45 2.01 -9.92
CA GLU A 68 -2.08 3.02 -10.93
C GLU A 68 -3.05 3.15 -12.10
N ILE A 69 -4.09 2.34 -12.17
CA ILE A 69 -5.04 2.43 -13.28
C ILE A 69 -5.83 3.73 -13.18
N GLY A 70 -5.54 4.69 -14.06
CA GLY A 70 -6.09 6.05 -14.01
C GLY A 70 -5.22 7.07 -13.26
N VAL A 71 -3.98 6.71 -12.88
CA VAL A 71 -3.03 7.61 -12.18
C VAL A 71 -3.00 9.03 -12.78
N GLY A 72 -3.08 10.04 -11.92
CA GLY A 72 -3.09 11.45 -12.31
C GLY A 72 -4.43 11.98 -12.82
N ASN A 73 -5.46 11.14 -12.95
CA ASN A 73 -6.84 11.50 -13.32
C ASN A 73 -7.77 11.47 -12.10
N ASN A 74 -9.06 11.74 -12.32
CA ASN A 74 -10.08 11.82 -11.27
C ASN A 74 -10.83 10.51 -11.01
N TYR A 75 -10.51 9.44 -11.77
CA TYR A 75 -11.19 8.15 -11.68
C TYR A 75 -10.19 7.01 -11.75
N GLN A 76 -10.35 6.02 -10.88
CA GLN A 76 -9.59 4.77 -10.92
C GLN A 76 -10.35 3.72 -11.73
N GLY A 77 -9.66 3.01 -12.61
CA GLY A 77 -10.20 1.80 -13.23
C GLY A 77 -10.25 0.60 -12.27
N VAL A 78 -10.72 -0.55 -12.75
CA VAL A 78 -10.85 -1.77 -11.95
C VAL A 78 -10.09 -2.93 -12.58
N ILE A 79 -9.17 -3.51 -11.81
CA ILE A 79 -8.44 -4.74 -12.08
C ILE A 79 -8.57 -5.60 -10.81
N SER A 80 -9.51 -6.55 -10.84
CA SER A 80 -9.90 -7.33 -9.67
C SER A 80 -10.16 -8.80 -10.05
N LEU A 81 -10.31 -9.64 -9.03
CA LEU A 81 -10.69 -11.05 -9.19
C LEU A 81 -12.16 -11.23 -9.56
N GLU A 82 -12.92 -10.15 -9.72
CA GLU A 82 -14.34 -10.22 -10.04
C GLU A 82 -14.56 -10.86 -11.43
N PRO A 83 -15.44 -11.87 -11.54
CA PRO A 83 -15.55 -12.74 -12.70
C PRO A 83 -16.12 -12.05 -13.95
N VAL A 84 -16.64 -10.82 -13.82
CA VAL A 84 -17.18 -10.04 -14.96
C VAL A 84 -16.11 -9.38 -15.81
N TYR A 85 -14.95 -9.05 -15.23
CA TYR A 85 -13.94 -8.25 -15.91
C TYR A 85 -13.10 -9.08 -16.87
N ARG A 86 -13.30 -8.84 -18.18
CA ARG A 86 -12.68 -9.58 -19.29
C ARG A 86 -11.15 -9.67 -19.18
N ASP A 87 -10.50 -8.57 -18.81
CA ASP A 87 -9.03 -8.47 -18.80
C ASP A 87 -8.40 -8.81 -17.44
N SER A 88 -9.23 -9.14 -16.43
CA SER A 88 -8.76 -9.55 -15.08
C SER A 88 -9.48 -10.80 -14.58
N GLY A 89 -10.47 -10.72 -13.69
CA GLY A 89 -11.08 -11.89 -13.06
C GLY A 89 -11.72 -12.91 -14.03
N LYS A 90 -12.11 -12.51 -15.24
CA LYS A 90 -12.56 -13.44 -16.30
C LYS A 90 -11.41 -14.03 -17.14
N SER A 91 -10.21 -13.47 -17.05
CA SER A 91 -9.03 -13.91 -17.79
C SER A 91 -8.25 -14.95 -17.00
N ARG A 92 -8.22 -16.20 -17.49
CA ARG A 92 -7.42 -17.29 -16.89
C ARG A 92 -5.95 -16.87 -16.67
N LYS A 93 -5.35 -16.23 -17.66
CA LYS A 93 -3.95 -15.77 -17.60
C LYS A 93 -3.73 -14.79 -16.44
N TRP A 94 -4.66 -13.85 -16.25
CA TRP A 94 -4.57 -12.89 -15.15
C TRP A 94 -4.84 -13.58 -13.80
N VAL A 95 -5.85 -14.45 -13.71
CA VAL A 95 -6.17 -15.19 -12.47
C VAL A 95 -5.01 -16.06 -12.01
N GLU A 96 -4.36 -16.80 -12.91
CA GLU A 96 -3.19 -17.62 -12.59
C GLU A 96 -2.00 -16.76 -12.12
N TYR A 97 -1.79 -15.60 -12.74
CA TYR A 97 -0.80 -14.61 -12.28
C TYR A 97 -1.13 -14.06 -10.88
N PHE A 98 -2.37 -13.64 -10.65
CA PHE A 98 -2.83 -13.09 -9.38
C PHE A 98 -2.69 -14.14 -8.26
N LEU A 99 -3.14 -15.37 -8.51
CA LEU A 99 -3.04 -16.47 -7.55
C LEU A 99 -1.58 -16.83 -7.25
N LYS A 100 -0.66 -16.72 -8.21
CA LYS A 100 0.77 -16.90 -7.93
C LYS A 100 1.26 -15.92 -6.85
N SER A 101 0.87 -14.65 -6.91
CA SER A 101 1.21 -13.66 -5.88
C SER A 101 0.60 -13.97 -4.52
N ILE A 102 -0.60 -14.54 -4.48
CA ILE A 102 -1.31 -14.89 -3.25
C ILE A 102 -0.77 -16.19 -2.62
N VAL A 103 -0.37 -17.16 -3.45
CA VAL A 103 -0.14 -18.54 -3.02
C VAL A 103 1.34 -18.88 -2.92
N ASP A 104 2.15 -18.41 -3.86
CA ASP A 104 3.53 -18.88 -4.01
C ASP A 104 4.59 -17.83 -3.64
N GLU A 105 4.23 -16.54 -3.65
CA GLU A 105 5.17 -15.46 -3.35
C GLU A 105 5.20 -15.10 -1.86
N PRO A 106 6.34 -14.59 -1.33
CA PRO A 106 6.48 -14.26 0.09
C PRO A 106 5.40 -13.31 0.59
N CYS A 107 4.98 -13.46 1.85
CA CYS A 107 3.99 -12.58 2.47
C CYS A 107 4.48 -12.10 3.84
N LEU A 108 3.59 -11.56 4.66
CA LEU A 108 3.81 -11.45 6.10
C LEU A 108 2.48 -11.75 6.80
N ALA A 109 2.55 -12.60 7.82
CA ALA A 109 1.42 -13.09 8.61
C ALA A 109 0.41 -13.96 7.83
N PHE A 110 -0.22 -13.44 6.78
CA PHE A 110 -1.08 -14.21 5.89
C PHE A 110 -1.35 -13.49 4.56
N ASN A 111 -1.61 -14.28 3.52
CA ASN A 111 -2.19 -13.82 2.27
C ASN A 111 -3.70 -14.06 2.27
N TYR A 112 -4.41 -13.21 1.53
CA TYR A 112 -5.86 -13.27 1.42
C TYR A 112 -6.29 -12.65 0.08
N ALA A 113 -7.30 -13.26 -0.52
CA ALA A 113 -8.04 -12.69 -1.63
C ALA A 113 -9.53 -12.98 -1.41
N GLN A 114 -10.36 -11.98 -1.69
CA GLN A 114 -11.80 -12.20 -1.83
C GLN A 114 -12.08 -12.61 -3.26
N ALA A 115 -12.72 -13.76 -3.44
CA ALA A 115 -13.29 -14.19 -4.71
C ALA A 115 -14.80 -14.01 -4.67
N GLY A 116 -15.36 -13.34 -5.67
CA GLY A 116 -16.79 -13.07 -5.77
C GLY A 116 -17.07 -11.84 -6.63
N GLN A 117 -18.30 -11.37 -6.61
CA GLN A 117 -18.77 -10.23 -7.39
C GLN A 117 -19.38 -9.16 -6.47
N GLU A 118 -19.00 -7.89 -6.65
CA GLU A 118 -19.57 -6.77 -5.87
C GLU A 118 -21.05 -6.54 -6.19
N ASN A 119 -21.31 -6.32 -7.47
CA ASN A 119 -22.53 -5.74 -7.98
C ASN A 119 -23.47 -6.80 -8.55
N SER A 120 -24.73 -6.42 -8.75
CA SER A 120 -25.81 -7.27 -9.27
C SER A 120 -25.67 -7.54 -10.77
N PHE A 121 -24.50 -8.00 -11.22
CA PHE A 121 -24.32 -8.49 -12.59
C PHE A 121 -25.06 -9.80 -12.79
N THR A 122 -25.53 -10.03 -14.01
CA THR A 122 -26.29 -11.25 -14.35
C THR A 122 -25.37 -12.45 -14.52
N TRP A 123 -25.95 -13.65 -14.43
CA TRP A 123 -25.25 -14.92 -14.65
C TRP A 123 -24.50 -14.93 -15.99
N ASP A 124 -25.12 -14.46 -17.08
CA ASP A 124 -24.47 -14.43 -18.40
C ASP A 124 -23.16 -13.62 -18.42
N SER A 125 -23.07 -12.59 -17.58
CA SER A 125 -21.86 -11.77 -17.47
C SER A 125 -20.77 -12.46 -16.64
N MET A 126 -21.14 -13.28 -15.64
CA MET A 126 -20.24 -13.90 -14.67
C MET A 126 -19.84 -15.33 -15.02
N ARG A 127 -20.69 -16.07 -15.74
CA ARG A 127 -20.61 -17.54 -15.92
C ARG A 127 -19.22 -17.99 -16.32
N GLU A 128 -18.68 -17.43 -17.40
CA GLU A 128 -17.38 -17.83 -17.93
C GLU A 128 -16.25 -17.62 -16.90
N GLY A 129 -16.27 -16.51 -16.16
CA GLY A 129 -15.28 -16.23 -15.12
C GLY A 129 -15.39 -17.21 -13.95
N LEU A 130 -16.60 -17.50 -13.48
CA LEU A 130 -16.84 -18.42 -12.36
C LEU A 130 -16.53 -19.88 -12.73
N GLU A 131 -16.99 -20.34 -13.90
CA GLU A 131 -16.70 -21.70 -14.42
C GLU A 131 -15.20 -21.92 -14.61
N MET A 132 -14.44 -20.86 -14.91
CA MET A 132 -12.97 -20.90 -14.99
C MET A 132 -12.30 -20.87 -13.61
N GLN A 133 -12.72 -19.97 -12.73
CA GLN A 133 -12.10 -19.74 -11.42
C GLN A 133 -12.28 -20.91 -10.45
N PHE A 134 -13.49 -21.48 -10.37
CA PHE A 134 -13.80 -22.51 -9.37
C PHE A 134 -12.92 -23.75 -9.48
N PRO A 135 -12.68 -24.35 -10.66
CA PRO A 135 -11.76 -25.47 -10.79
C PRO A 135 -10.31 -25.13 -10.41
N ILE A 136 -9.86 -23.90 -10.63
CA ILE A 136 -8.51 -23.46 -10.23
C ILE A 136 -8.42 -23.40 -8.70
N PHE A 137 -9.41 -22.80 -8.05
CA PHE A 137 -9.46 -22.73 -6.59
C PHE A 137 -9.58 -24.13 -5.95
N ASP A 138 -10.42 -25.00 -6.51
CA ASP A 138 -10.58 -26.38 -6.02
C ASP A 138 -9.27 -27.17 -6.17
N SER A 139 -8.57 -27.03 -7.30
CA SER A 139 -7.26 -27.65 -7.48
C SER A 139 -6.25 -27.20 -6.42
N LEU A 140 -6.16 -25.89 -6.13
CA LEU A 140 -5.28 -25.35 -5.09
C LEU A 140 -5.68 -25.79 -3.68
N ARG A 141 -6.98 -25.90 -3.41
CA ARG A 141 -7.52 -26.41 -2.15
C ARG A 141 -7.18 -27.89 -1.96
N ASN A 142 -7.34 -28.72 -2.99
CA ASN A 142 -7.07 -30.16 -2.94
C ASN A 142 -5.59 -30.46 -2.67
N VAL A 143 -4.68 -29.63 -3.16
CA VAL A 143 -3.24 -29.70 -2.83
C VAL A 143 -2.86 -28.90 -1.57
N GLN A 144 -3.86 -28.46 -0.79
CA GLN A 144 -3.71 -27.77 0.50
C GLN A 144 -2.91 -26.46 0.44
N LYS A 145 -2.84 -25.82 -0.72
CA LYS A 145 -2.19 -24.50 -0.89
C LYS A 145 -3.06 -23.35 -0.40
N ILE A 146 -4.38 -23.50 -0.43
CA ILE A 146 -5.34 -22.51 0.06
C ILE A 146 -6.43 -23.16 0.91
N ARG A 147 -7.11 -22.33 1.69
CA ARG A 147 -8.40 -22.63 2.30
C ARG A 147 -9.47 -21.81 1.60
N ILE A 148 -10.62 -22.42 1.31
CA ILE A 148 -11.81 -21.71 0.84
C ILE A 148 -12.73 -21.60 2.05
N GLU A 149 -12.98 -20.36 2.49
CA GLU A 149 -13.71 -20.05 3.71
C GLU A 149 -14.80 -19.03 3.41
N THR A 150 -15.91 -19.13 4.13
CA THR A 150 -16.87 -18.04 4.27
C THR A 150 -16.21 -16.85 5.01
N LEU A 151 -16.77 -15.65 4.85
CA LEU A 151 -16.32 -14.47 5.60
C LEU A 151 -16.41 -14.67 7.12
N GLU A 152 -17.42 -15.42 7.58
CA GLU A 152 -17.60 -15.74 8.99
C GLU A 152 -16.44 -16.59 9.53
N GLU A 153 -16.10 -17.69 8.84
CA GLU A 153 -15.00 -18.57 9.22
C GLU A 153 -13.67 -17.80 9.25
N SER A 154 -13.40 -17.00 8.22
CA SER A 154 -12.22 -16.13 8.16
C SER A 154 -12.18 -15.16 9.34
N GLY A 155 -13.30 -14.51 9.68
CA GLY A 155 -13.36 -13.57 10.80
C GLY A 155 -13.19 -14.23 12.17
N ARG A 156 -13.77 -15.41 12.38
CA ARG A 156 -13.55 -16.18 13.62
C ARG A 156 -12.10 -16.63 13.74
N TRP A 157 -11.49 -17.08 12.65
CA TRP A 157 -10.07 -17.41 12.59
C TRP A 157 -9.21 -16.19 12.92
N PHE A 158 -9.43 -15.05 12.25
CA PHE A 158 -8.67 -13.82 12.47
C PHE A 158 -8.75 -13.35 13.92
N LYS A 159 -9.94 -13.35 14.51
CA LYS A 159 -10.15 -13.00 15.93
C LYS A 159 -9.44 -13.93 16.91
N LYS A 160 -9.32 -15.22 16.57
CA LYS A 160 -8.58 -16.18 17.38
C LYS A 160 -7.07 -15.96 17.29
N GLN A 161 -6.56 -15.54 16.13
CA GLN A 161 -5.12 -15.35 15.90
C GLN A 161 -4.60 -14.01 16.39
N PHE A 162 -5.38 -12.94 16.20
CA PHE A 162 -4.90 -11.58 16.34
C PHE A 162 -5.78 -10.76 17.29
N PRO A 163 -5.26 -10.33 18.45
CA PRO A 163 -6.00 -9.44 19.35
C PRO A 163 -6.08 -7.99 18.80
N LEU A 164 -5.09 -7.59 18.02
CA LEU A 164 -4.97 -6.29 17.35
C LEU A 164 -4.69 -6.51 15.87
N THR A 165 -4.83 -5.47 15.04
CA THR A 165 -4.50 -5.56 13.61
C THR A 165 -3.01 -5.95 13.46
N PRO A 166 -2.69 -7.10 12.85
CA PRO A 166 -1.31 -7.51 12.66
C PRO A 166 -0.64 -6.67 11.57
N ALA A 167 0.69 -6.68 11.51
CA ALA A 167 1.37 -6.27 10.29
C ALA A 167 1.18 -7.34 9.22
N THR A 168 0.94 -6.94 7.98
CA THR A 168 0.79 -7.85 6.84
C THR A 168 1.55 -7.35 5.63
N ALA A 169 1.90 -8.25 4.73
CA ALA A 169 2.52 -7.89 3.46
C ALA A 169 2.03 -8.80 2.34
N ILE A 170 1.91 -8.23 1.14
CA ILE A 170 1.67 -8.96 -0.11
C ILE A 170 2.75 -8.55 -1.11
N THR A 171 3.36 -9.54 -1.75
CA THR A 171 4.40 -9.33 -2.75
C THR A 171 3.94 -9.77 -4.14
N THR A 172 4.50 -9.12 -5.15
CA THR A 172 4.28 -9.41 -6.57
C THR A 172 5.59 -9.21 -7.29
N LEU A 173 6.31 -10.31 -7.54
CA LEU A 173 7.66 -10.31 -8.11
C LEU A 173 7.68 -10.72 -9.58
N THR A 174 6.62 -11.37 -10.02
CA THR A 174 6.38 -11.68 -11.43
C THR A 174 5.54 -10.56 -12.05
N ASP A 175 5.84 -10.16 -13.29
CA ASP A 175 5.07 -9.14 -13.99
C ASP A 175 4.34 -9.75 -15.20
N LEU A 176 3.00 -9.74 -15.15
CA LEU A 176 2.13 -10.23 -16.23
C LEU A 176 2.40 -9.56 -17.60
N ASN A 177 2.83 -8.29 -17.58
CA ASN A 177 3.06 -7.48 -18.76
C ASN A 177 4.52 -7.46 -19.22
N ASN A 178 5.40 -8.26 -18.58
CA ASN A 178 6.83 -8.34 -18.89
C ASN A 178 7.55 -6.97 -18.87
N LYS A 179 7.10 -6.01 -18.05
CA LYS A 179 7.75 -4.70 -17.86
C LYS A 179 8.83 -4.73 -16.77
N ASN A 180 9.10 -5.93 -16.23
CA ASN A 180 10.07 -6.15 -15.16
C ASN A 180 9.72 -5.37 -13.87
N ASN A 181 8.43 -5.18 -13.62
CA ASN A 181 7.96 -4.53 -12.40
C ASN A 181 7.91 -5.51 -11.22
N LYS A 182 8.10 -4.99 -10.00
CA LYS A 182 7.81 -5.69 -8.75
C LYS A 182 7.07 -4.77 -7.78
N SER A 183 6.21 -5.32 -6.95
CA SER A 183 5.42 -4.59 -5.97
C SER A 183 5.48 -5.27 -4.62
N ILE A 184 5.75 -4.51 -3.55
CA ILE A 184 5.70 -4.97 -2.18
C ILE A 184 4.82 -4.01 -1.40
N TRP A 185 3.63 -4.47 -1.01
CA TRP A 185 2.79 -3.77 -0.06
C TRP A 185 3.06 -4.26 1.34
N TYR A 186 3.27 -3.33 2.25
CA TYR A 186 3.34 -3.58 3.68
C TYR A 186 2.28 -2.74 4.38
N ASN A 187 1.57 -3.34 5.32
CA ASN A 187 0.58 -2.67 6.15
C ASN A 187 0.85 -3.00 7.62
N SER A 188 0.51 -2.05 8.48
CA SER A 188 0.46 -2.19 9.93
C SER A 188 -0.69 -1.35 10.46
N ARG A 189 -0.92 -1.38 11.77
CA ARG A 189 -1.89 -0.46 12.40
C ARG A 189 -1.45 1.02 12.44
N TYR A 190 -0.23 1.34 12.01
CA TYR A 190 0.30 2.71 12.01
C TYR A 190 0.47 3.30 10.61
N TYR A 191 0.63 2.46 9.59
CA TYR A 191 0.79 2.93 8.21
C TYR A 191 0.62 1.81 7.19
N ARG A 192 0.45 2.21 5.94
CA ARG A 192 0.72 1.38 4.77
C ARG A 192 1.86 1.97 3.96
N SER A 193 2.51 1.14 3.17
CA SER A 193 3.45 1.59 2.16
C SER A 193 3.52 0.62 0.99
N ASN A 194 3.84 1.13 -0.19
CA ASN A 194 4.22 0.32 -1.33
C ASN A 194 5.62 0.68 -1.82
N LEU A 195 6.52 -0.29 -1.76
CA LEU A 195 7.82 -0.25 -2.41
C LEU A 195 7.71 -0.91 -3.78
N PHE A 196 8.06 -0.16 -4.82
CA PHE A 196 7.84 -0.53 -6.21
C PHE A 196 9.13 -0.50 -7.01
N TRP A 197 9.33 -1.52 -7.84
CA TRP A 197 10.33 -1.56 -8.89
C TRP A 197 9.63 -1.28 -10.21
N GLU A 198 10.01 -0.22 -10.89
CA GLU A 198 9.62 0.06 -12.28
C GLU A 198 10.85 -0.10 -13.15
N ASN A 199 10.92 -1.22 -13.88
CA ASN A 199 12.10 -1.58 -14.66
C ASN A 199 13.42 -1.40 -13.87
N ASN A 200 13.47 -1.97 -12.65
CA ASN A 200 14.58 -1.88 -11.67
C ASN A 200 14.81 -0.51 -10.99
N SER A 201 14.18 0.59 -11.41
CA SER A 201 14.17 1.83 -10.62
C SER A 201 13.27 1.66 -9.40
N VAL A 202 13.76 2.03 -8.21
CA VAL A 202 13.05 1.78 -6.95
C VAL A 202 12.51 3.05 -6.32
N TYR A 203 11.26 2.99 -5.88
CA TYR A 203 10.61 4.10 -5.17
C TYR A 203 9.47 3.62 -4.27
N PHE A 204 9.17 4.41 -3.26
CA PHE A 204 7.86 4.33 -2.61
C PHE A 204 6.85 5.07 -3.46
N ARG A 205 5.83 4.38 -3.97
CA ARG A 205 4.72 5.03 -4.70
C ARG A 205 3.52 5.34 -3.82
N ASP A 206 3.46 4.76 -2.65
CA ASP A 206 2.43 4.99 -1.65
C ASP A 206 3.05 4.91 -0.26
N ILE A 207 2.77 5.90 0.59
CA ILE A 207 2.94 5.83 2.04
C ILE A 207 1.78 6.62 2.64
N HIS A 208 0.96 5.97 3.46
CA HIS A 208 -0.08 6.64 4.24
C HIS A 208 0.05 6.27 5.71
N PHE A 209 -0.07 7.26 6.59
CA PHE A 209 -0.11 7.06 8.04
C PHE A 209 -1.54 6.89 8.54
N PHE A 210 -1.66 6.11 9.61
CA PHE A 210 -2.88 5.89 10.37
C PHE A 210 -2.73 6.51 11.75
N ASN A 211 -3.69 7.32 12.14
CA ASN A 211 -3.76 7.92 13.47
C ASN A 211 -5.19 7.74 13.99
N GLU A 212 -5.40 6.91 15.01
CA GLU A 212 -6.76 6.59 15.44
C GLU A 212 -7.56 7.78 15.99
N LYS A 213 -6.92 8.94 16.20
CA LYS A 213 -7.57 10.21 16.56
C LYS A 213 -8.17 10.95 15.35
N LEU A 214 -7.79 10.60 14.12
CA LEU A 214 -8.42 11.16 12.91
C LEU A 214 -9.86 10.65 12.84
N GLU A 215 -10.78 11.59 12.88
CA GLU A 215 -12.21 11.35 12.84
C GLU A 215 -12.68 11.33 11.39
N ASP A 216 -13.49 10.34 11.03
CA ASP A 216 -14.17 10.28 9.74
C ASP A 216 -15.23 11.39 9.63
N GLU A 217 -15.37 11.99 8.45
CA GLU A 217 -16.32 13.08 8.21
C GLU A 217 -17.77 12.68 8.57
N TYR A 218 -18.09 11.40 8.35
CA TYR A 218 -19.43 10.85 8.51
C TYR A 218 -19.64 10.18 9.88
N LEU A 219 -18.67 10.28 10.81
CA LEU A 219 -18.81 9.66 12.14
C LEU A 219 -20.00 10.25 12.93
N LYS A 220 -20.16 11.58 12.87
CA LYS A 220 -21.19 12.31 13.62
C LYS A 220 -22.24 12.97 12.74
N ASN A 221 -21.93 13.15 11.46
CA ASN A 221 -22.80 13.85 10.52
C ASN A 221 -23.27 12.87 9.45
N PRO A 222 -24.57 12.82 9.14
CA PRO A 222 -25.02 12.09 7.97
C PRO A 222 -24.41 12.72 6.72
N GLY A 223 -23.98 11.89 5.79
CA GLY A 223 -23.57 12.36 4.48
C GLY A 223 -24.76 12.93 3.71
N HIS A 224 -24.62 14.15 3.17
CA HIS A 224 -25.62 14.80 2.33
C HIS A 224 -25.06 14.91 0.90
N GLY A 225 -25.65 14.18 -0.06
CA GLY A 225 -25.24 14.23 -1.46
C GLY A 225 -25.03 12.85 -2.08
N ASN A 226 -24.27 12.82 -3.17
CA ASN A 226 -23.95 11.63 -3.97
C ASN A 226 -22.44 11.39 -4.11
N SER A 227 -21.62 12.09 -3.32
CA SER A 227 -20.16 11.98 -3.33
C SER A 227 -19.66 11.84 -1.90
N PHE A 228 -18.92 10.77 -1.61
CA PHE A 228 -18.39 10.47 -0.28
C PHE A 228 -16.92 10.13 -0.34
N SER A 229 -16.15 10.64 0.62
CA SER A 229 -14.70 10.52 0.63
C SER A 229 -14.20 10.00 1.97
N TYR A 230 -13.44 8.91 1.92
CA TYR A 230 -12.81 8.27 3.07
C TYR A 230 -11.31 8.30 2.87
N TYR A 231 -10.60 8.94 3.79
CA TYR A 231 -9.18 9.14 3.68
C TYR A 231 -8.40 8.77 4.94
N THR A 232 -7.09 8.65 4.75
CA THR A 232 -6.07 8.59 5.80
C THR A 232 -5.04 9.70 5.58
N LEU A 233 -3.86 9.64 6.19
CA LEU A 233 -2.88 10.73 6.17
C LEU A 233 -1.79 10.47 5.11
N PRO A 234 -1.80 11.16 3.95
CA PRO A 234 -0.88 10.87 2.86
C PRO A 234 0.55 11.38 3.12
N VAL A 235 1.55 10.54 2.94
CA VAL A 235 2.98 10.90 2.98
C VAL A 235 3.60 10.77 1.60
N VAL A 236 3.19 9.76 0.83
CA VAL A 236 3.46 9.66 -0.61
C VAL A 236 2.18 9.17 -1.25
N ASP A 237 1.63 9.92 -2.20
CA ASP A 237 0.43 9.53 -2.94
C ASP A 237 0.66 9.70 -4.44
N ARG A 238 1.05 8.61 -5.09
CA ARG A 238 1.31 8.64 -6.54
C ARG A 238 0.04 8.87 -7.35
N PHE A 239 -1.11 8.38 -6.91
CA PHE A 239 -2.34 8.50 -7.68
C PHE A 239 -2.77 9.96 -7.82
N HIS A 240 -2.87 10.68 -6.70
CA HIS A 240 -3.38 12.06 -6.69
C HIS A 240 -2.33 13.12 -7.06
N TRP A 241 -1.05 12.85 -6.82
CA TRP A 241 0.01 13.84 -7.00
C TRP A 241 0.73 13.73 -8.35
N SER A 242 0.44 12.70 -9.14
CA SER A 242 0.92 12.60 -10.52
C SER A 242 0.09 13.44 -11.49
N THR A 243 0.64 13.68 -12.67
CA THR A 243 -0.15 13.95 -13.88
C THR A 243 -0.15 12.69 -14.76
N PRO A 244 -1.01 12.60 -15.80
CA PRO A 244 -0.95 11.48 -16.73
C PRO A 244 0.43 11.30 -17.38
N GLU A 245 1.18 12.39 -17.55
CA GLU A 245 2.50 12.42 -18.20
C GLU A 245 3.65 12.23 -17.21
N LYS A 246 3.51 12.70 -15.96
CA LYS A 246 4.58 12.66 -14.95
C LYS A 246 4.09 11.94 -13.70
N LYS A 247 4.53 10.69 -13.57
CA LYS A 247 4.31 9.85 -12.41
C LYS A 247 5.28 10.17 -11.26
N VAL A 248 4.75 10.34 -10.06
CA VAL A 248 5.52 10.66 -8.84
C VAL A 248 5.84 9.42 -8.00
N GLY A 249 6.82 9.55 -7.13
CA GLY A 249 7.23 8.55 -6.15
C GLY A 249 8.42 9.07 -5.36
N LEU A 250 8.59 8.61 -4.13
CA LEU A 250 9.77 8.89 -3.32
C LEU A 250 10.89 7.95 -3.77
N LYS A 251 11.70 8.43 -4.72
CA LYS A 251 12.68 7.67 -5.49
C LYS A 251 13.99 7.50 -4.76
N LEU A 252 14.56 6.31 -4.85
CA LEU A 252 15.95 6.08 -4.45
C LEU A 252 16.88 6.57 -5.56
N ILE A 253 17.63 7.62 -5.28
CA ILE A 253 18.57 8.24 -6.21
C ILE A 253 19.97 8.25 -5.63
N GLU A 254 20.96 8.44 -6.50
CA GLU A 254 22.34 8.73 -6.16
C GLU A 254 22.75 10.06 -6.79
N ILE A 255 23.49 10.86 -6.02
CA ILE A 255 24.12 12.08 -6.50
C ILE A 255 25.64 11.89 -6.43
N ASP A 256 26.30 12.04 -7.57
CA ASP A 256 27.74 11.94 -7.70
C ASP A 256 28.46 13.22 -7.25
N GLN A 257 29.80 13.17 -7.19
CA GLN A 257 30.62 14.30 -6.72
C GLN A 257 30.48 15.55 -7.59
N ASP A 258 30.22 15.37 -8.88
CA ASP A 258 30.00 16.44 -9.87
C ASP A 258 28.56 17.00 -9.83
N GLY A 259 27.68 16.43 -8.99
CA GLY A 259 26.28 16.79 -8.88
C GLY A 259 25.35 16.04 -9.83
N THR A 260 25.87 15.11 -10.64
CA THR A 260 25.06 14.28 -11.54
C THR A 260 24.08 13.41 -10.73
N LYS A 261 22.81 13.41 -11.13
CA LYS A 261 21.70 12.70 -10.48
C LYS A 261 21.28 11.50 -11.30
N GLU A 262 21.27 10.31 -10.68
CA GLU A 262 20.82 9.07 -11.31
C GLU A 262 19.89 8.26 -10.40
N ASN A 263 18.99 7.47 -10.99
CA ASN A 263 18.19 6.51 -10.23
C ASN A 263 19.06 5.32 -9.81
N VAL A 264 18.95 4.91 -8.56
CA VAL A 264 19.56 3.65 -8.12
C VAL A 264 18.74 2.50 -8.69
N MET A 265 19.40 1.67 -9.50
CA MET A 265 18.78 0.49 -10.13
C MET A 265 19.05 -0.74 -9.27
N LEU A 266 18.00 -1.31 -8.68
CA LEU A 266 18.11 -2.49 -7.83
C LEU A 266 17.52 -3.73 -8.52
N LEU A 267 18.24 -4.84 -8.43
CA LEU A 267 17.96 -6.10 -9.11
C LEU A 267 17.45 -7.14 -8.11
N ASP A 268 16.52 -7.97 -8.58
CA ASP A 268 16.08 -9.22 -7.95
C ASP A 268 15.90 -9.13 -6.43
N PRO A 269 14.88 -8.41 -5.94
CA PRO A 269 14.64 -8.26 -4.51
C PRO A 269 14.42 -9.62 -3.85
N LYS A 270 15.11 -9.85 -2.73
CA LYS A 270 14.90 -11.00 -1.84
C LYS A 270 14.14 -10.56 -0.61
N ILE A 271 13.03 -11.22 -0.33
CA ILE A 271 12.13 -10.89 0.78
C ILE A 271 12.25 -11.97 1.85
N ASN A 272 12.40 -11.53 3.11
CA ASN A 272 12.45 -12.40 4.28
C ASN A 272 11.50 -11.89 5.36
N GLU A 273 10.69 -12.79 5.90
CA GLU A 273 9.89 -12.58 7.11
C GLU A 273 10.81 -12.79 8.33
N ILE A 274 11.19 -11.71 9.00
CA ILE A 274 12.15 -11.77 10.13
C ILE A 274 11.42 -12.06 11.44
N SER A 275 10.19 -11.57 11.58
CA SER A 275 9.30 -11.83 12.71
C SER A 275 7.86 -11.55 12.29
N SER A 276 6.89 -11.69 13.19
CA SER A 276 5.47 -11.40 12.93
C SER A 276 5.18 -9.94 12.54
N THR A 277 6.14 -9.03 12.68
CA THR A 277 5.96 -7.59 12.36
C THR A 277 7.05 -7.01 11.48
N ILE A 278 8.04 -7.81 11.04
CA ILE A 278 9.20 -7.29 10.31
C ILE A 278 9.34 -8.01 8.97
N LEU A 279 9.12 -7.25 7.90
CA LEU A 279 9.46 -7.66 6.54
C LEU A 279 10.79 -7.03 6.14
N LYS A 280 11.73 -7.83 5.69
CA LYS A 280 13.03 -7.36 5.23
C LYS A 280 13.27 -7.68 3.76
N VAL A 281 13.62 -6.65 3.01
CA VAL A 281 13.91 -6.74 1.58
C VAL A 281 15.37 -6.35 1.34
N TYR A 282 16.11 -7.23 0.68
CA TYR A 282 17.47 -6.96 0.24
C TYR A 282 17.49 -6.95 -1.28
N SER A 283 18.13 -5.95 -1.88
CA SER A 283 18.26 -5.88 -3.34
C SER A 283 19.60 -5.26 -3.69
N LYS A 284 20.25 -5.81 -4.71
CA LYS A 284 21.60 -5.40 -5.11
C LYS A 284 21.53 -4.44 -6.27
N ASP A 285 22.38 -3.42 -6.26
CA ASP A 285 22.60 -2.63 -7.48
C ASP A 285 23.57 -3.34 -8.44
N LYS A 286 23.77 -2.75 -9.63
CA LYS A 286 24.68 -3.29 -10.66
C LYS A 286 26.15 -3.36 -10.20
N SER A 287 26.54 -2.57 -9.20
CA SER A 287 27.89 -2.57 -8.63
C SER A 287 28.06 -3.58 -7.49
N GLY A 288 26.98 -4.28 -7.12
CA GLY A 288 26.96 -5.25 -6.02
C GLY A 288 26.69 -4.64 -4.65
N ARG A 289 26.43 -3.32 -4.54
CA ARG A 289 26.01 -2.70 -3.27
C ARG A 289 24.65 -3.24 -2.88
N ILE A 290 24.49 -3.53 -1.58
CA ILE A 290 23.25 -4.08 -1.03
C ILE A 290 22.46 -2.95 -0.39
N PHE A 291 21.25 -2.73 -0.89
CA PHE A 291 20.24 -1.91 -0.22
C PHE A 291 19.31 -2.79 0.58
N ILE A 292 18.99 -2.33 1.78
CA ILE A 292 18.16 -3.02 2.77
C ILE A 292 16.97 -2.13 3.08
N PHE A 293 15.77 -2.65 2.86
CA PHE A 293 14.51 -2.05 3.28
C PHE A 293 13.90 -2.93 4.36
N GLU A 294 13.74 -2.38 5.56
CA GLU A 294 13.06 -3.06 6.66
C GLU A 294 11.77 -2.31 6.99
N PHE A 295 10.66 -3.02 6.92
CA PHE A 295 9.35 -2.54 7.32
C PHE A 295 9.07 -3.07 8.71
N HIS A 296 8.96 -2.17 9.67
CA HIS A 296 8.63 -2.48 11.06
C HIS A 296 7.22 -1.98 11.35
N GLU A 297 6.60 -2.41 12.44
CA GLU A 297 5.23 -1.99 12.77
C GLU A 297 5.06 -0.46 12.83
N LYS A 298 6.08 0.28 13.27
CA LYS A 298 6.02 1.74 13.53
C LYS A 298 6.94 2.59 12.68
N TYR A 299 7.79 2.00 11.84
CA TYR A 299 8.76 2.74 11.06
C TYR A 299 9.24 1.96 9.84
N ILE A 300 9.75 2.70 8.85
CA ILE A 300 10.45 2.16 7.70
C ILE A 300 11.94 2.50 7.86
N LYS A 301 12.80 1.48 7.80
CA LYS A 301 14.26 1.65 7.80
C LYS A 301 14.81 1.33 6.42
N ILE A 302 15.69 2.20 5.93
CA ILE A 302 16.38 2.04 4.65
C ILE A 302 17.87 2.22 4.92
N ALA A 303 18.67 1.26 4.50
CA ALA A 303 20.12 1.30 4.67
C ALA A 303 20.84 0.81 3.41
N CYS A 304 22.08 1.23 3.25
CA CYS A 304 22.99 0.69 2.24
C CYS A 304 24.20 0.08 2.96
N GLU A 305 24.54 -1.16 2.65
CA GLU A 305 25.74 -1.79 3.18
C GLU A 305 26.96 -1.16 2.50
N ARG A 306 27.50 -0.13 3.15
CA ARG A 306 28.77 0.55 2.85
C ARG A 306 28.80 1.17 1.44
N ASN A 307 28.72 2.50 1.38
CA ASN A 307 28.88 3.22 0.11
C ASN A 307 30.22 2.90 -0.57
N MET A 308 30.17 2.19 -1.70
CA MET A 308 31.37 1.74 -2.43
C MET A 308 32.01 2.84 -3.27
N LYS A 309 31.22 3.80 -3.78
CA LYS A 309 31.72 4.89 -4.62
C LYS A 309 32.08 6.08 -3.74
N LYS A 310 33.38 6.36 -3.62
CA LYS A 310 33.90 7.46 -2.78
C LYS A 310 33.26 8.78 -3.23
N GLY A 311 32.58 9.46 -2.32
CA GLY A 311 32.03 10.81 -2.53
C GLY A 311 30.66 10.90 -3.21
N SER A 312 30.07 9.80 -3.69
CA SER A 312 28.65 9.79 -4.06
C SER A 312 27.78 9.62 -2.82
N LYS A 313 26.52 10.05 -2.89
CA LYS A 313 25.54 9.91 -1.82
C LYS A 313 24.20 9.46 -2.37
N TRP A 314 23.70 8.34 -1.84
CA TRP A 314 22.31 7.95 -2.07
C TRP A 314 21.36 8.78 -1.19
N MET A 315 20.11 8.95 -1.63
CA MET A 315 19.04 9.57 -0.87
C MET A 315 17.68 9.19 -1.42
N LEU A 316 16.63 9.55 -0.70
CA LEU A 316 15.27 9.50 -1.21
C LEU A 316 14.87 10.89 -1.73
N GLU A 317 14.31 10.98 -2.93
CA GLU A 317 13.86 12.22 -3.55
C GLU A 317 12.38 12.14 -3.94
N LEU A 318 11.59 13.11 -3.52
CA LEU A 318 10.24 13.32 -4.03
C LEU A 318 10.25 14.58 -4.91
N ASP A 319 9.81 14.42 -6.15
CA ASP A 319 9.64 15.50 -7.13
C ASP A 319 8.19 15.52 -7.60
N ILE A 320 7.47 16.59 -7.24
CA ILE A 320 6.05 16.78 -7.53
C ILE A 320 5.90 17.75 -8.72
N PRO A 321 5.08 17.39 -9.75
CA PRO A 321 4.73 18.30 -10.83
C PRO A 321 4.19 19.63 -10.29
N LYS A 322 4.58 20.75 -10.91
CA LYS A 322 4.15 22.09 -10.46
C LYS A 322 2.63 22.22 -10.31
N ALA A 323 1.87 21.64 -11.25
CA ALA A 323 0.41 21.61 -11.25
C ALA A 323 -0.23 20.78 -10.11
N ARG A 324 0.57 20.14 -9.26
CA ARG A 324 0.14 19.28 -8.16
C ARG A 324 0.69 19.71 -6.80
N ILE A 325 1.55 20.74 -6.73
CA ILE A 325 2.15 21.22 -5.47
C ILE A 325 1.07 21.66 -4.46
N GLU A 326 0.01 22.31 -4.92
CA GLU A 326 -1.08 22.79 -4.06
C GLU A 326 -1.88 21.66 -3.40
N LYS A 327 -1.78 20.43 -3.91
CA LYS A 327 -2.41 19.25 -3.31
C LYS A 327 -1.59 18.65 -2.16
N LEU A 328 -0.37 19.11 -1.94
CA LEU A 328 0.52 18.53 -0.95
C LEU A 328 0.13 18.97 0.47
N PRO A 329 0.17 18.06 1.45
CA PRO A 329 -0.17 18.37 2.83
C PRO A 329 0.95 19.11 3.57
N TYR A 330 2.13 19.25 2.98
CA TYR A 330 3.33 19.75 3.65
C TYR A 330 3.25 21.25 3.94
N ARG A 331 3.40 21.63 5.22
CA ARG A 331 3.35 23.02 5.69
C ARG A 331 4.73 23.57 6.03
N LYS A 332 5.49 22.84 6.85
CA LYS A 332 6.79 23.30 7.36
C LYS A 332 7.83 22.19 7.28
N TYR A 333 9.02 22.54 6.80
CA TYR A 333 10.14 21.62 6.66
C TYR A 333 11.20 21.97 7.69
N GLU A 334 11.66 20.96 8.41
CA GLU A 334 12.74 21.03 9.38
C GLU A 334 13.69 19.86 9.14
N LYS A 335 14.91 19.94 9.67
CA LYS A 335 15.95 18.93 9.42
C LYS A 335 15.51 17.50 9.74
N GLY A 336 14.70 17.30 10.78
CA GLY A 336 14.25 15.95 11.18
C GLY A 336 12.79 15.64 10.84
N TYR A 337 12.01 16.60 10.29
CA TYR A 337 10.59 16.37 10.09
C TYR A 337 9.93 17.34 9.10
N ILE A 338 8.75 16.95 8.61
CA ILE A 338 7.82 17.81 7.88
C ILE A 338 6.52 17.87 8.69
N ASP A 339 6.10 19.07 9.09
CA ASP A 339 4.75 19.28 9.62
C ASP A 339 3.77 19.36 8.45
N SER A 340 2.69 18.61 8.56
CA SER A 340 1.69 18.42 7.52
C SER A 340 0.28 18.61 8.06
N GLU A 341 -0.64 18.99 7.17
CA GLU A 341 -2.06 19.08 7.46
C GLU A 341 -2.85 18.48 6.31
N PHE A 342 -3.80 17.61 6.64
CA PHE A 342 -4.71 16.99 5.68
C PHE A 342 -6.09 16.84 6.32
N GLU A 343 -7.15 17.24 5.63
CA GLU A 343 -8.53 17.26 6.18
C GLU A 343 -8.62 17.92 7.57
N LYS A 344 -7.94 19.06 7.75
CA LYS A 344 -7.84 19.82 9.02
C LYS A 344 -7.18 19.04 10.17
N PHE A 345 -6.60 17.88 9.90
CA PHE A 345 -5.84 17.09 10.85
C PHE A 345 -4.34 17.34 10.68
N ASN A 346 -3.69 17.75 11.76
CA ASN A 346 -2.25 17.98 11.78
C ASN A 346 -1.51 16.68 12.09
N TYR A 347 -0.45 16.41 11.35
CA TYR A 347 0.43 15.26 11.58
C TYR A 347 1.85 15.57 11.13
N ARG A 348 2.79 14.75 11.58
CA ARG A 348 4.22 14.96 11.34
C ARG A 348 4.84 13.76 10.64
N ILE A 349 5.56 14.03 9.56
CA ILE A 349 6.44 13.06 8.90
C ILE A 349 7.82 13.23 9.51
N ALA A 350 8.18 12.37 10.45
CA ALA A 350 9.45 12.48 11.16
C ALA A 350 10.47 11.45 10.65
N CYS A 351 11.71 11.88 10.49
CA CYS A 351 12.87 11.02 10.30
C CYS A 351 13.61 10.94 11.64
N SER A 352 13.55 9.79 12.31
CA SER A 352 14.34 9.57 13.53
C SER A 352 15.83 9.41 13.22
N LYS A 353 16.15 9.07 11.97
CA LYS A 353 17.49 9.11 11.39
C LYS A 353 17.41 9.51 9.92
N GLY A 354 18.33 10.35 9.49
CA GLY A 354 18.28 11.00 8.18
C GLY A 354 17.81 12.45 8.29
N ASP A 355 18.24 13.26 7.33
CA ASP A 355 17.99 14.70 7.30
C ASP A 355 17.08 15.06 6.12
N ILE A 356 15.99 15.76 6.41
CA ILE A 356 15.06 16.28 5.42
C ILE A 356 15.59 17.62 4.89
N LYS A 357 15.65 17.72 3.56
CA LYS A 357 15.99 18.95 2.85
C LYS A 357 14.86 19.36 1.94
N LYS A 358 14.29 20.54 2.18
CA LYS A 358 13.30 21.16 1.29
C LYS A 358 13.96 21.54 -0.04
N GLY A 359 13.28 21.26 -1.15
CA GLY A 359 13.65 21.71 -2.48
C GLY A 359 12.98 23.02 -2.88
N ASN A 360 13.22 23.46 -4.10
CA ASN A 360 12.65 24.68 -4.69
C ASN A 360 11.39 24.39 -5.55
N ASN A 361 10.93 23.13 -5.62
CA ASN A 361 9.84 22.68 -6.47
C ASN A 361 10.05 22.90 -7.98
N SER A 362 11.29 23.17 -8.43
CA SER A 362 11.66 23.15 -9.84
C SER A 362 12.54 21.95 -10.20
N ASP A 363 13.37 21.46 -9.27
CA ASP A 363 14.12 20.20 -9.40
C ASP A 363 13.48 19.08 -8.56
N PHE A 364 13.24 19.34 -7.27
CA PHE A 364 12.59 18.41 -6.36
C PHE A 364 11.78 19.15 -5.30
N THR A 365 10.87 18.44 -4.64
CA THR A 365 10.03 18.95 -3.55
C THR A 365 10.73 18.78 -2.20
N PHE A 366 11.20 17.57 -1.90
CA PHE A 366 12.11 17.35 -0.78
C PHE A 366 12.99 16.12 -1.01
N ARG A 367 14.08 16.05 -0.23
CA ARG A 367 14.96 14.89 -0.12
C ARG A 367 15.06 14.42 1.33
N ILE A 368 15.24 13.12 1.52
CA ILE A 368 15.64 12.52 2.80
C ILE A 368 17.05 11.98 2.62
N MET A 369 18.02 12.67 3.22
CA MET A 369 19.44 12.32 3.14
C MET A 369 19.79 11.34 4.25
N PRO A 370 20.54 10.25 3.98
CA PRO A 370 20.93 9.32 5.02
C PRO A 370 21.94 9.92 5.99
N VAL A 371 21.87 9.51 7.25
CA VAL A 371 22.90 9.78 8.26
C VAL A 371 23.58 8.45 8.57
N ARG A 372 24.89 8.35 8.30
CA ARG A 372 25.66 7.07 8.40
C ARG A 372 25.00 5.94 7.57
N ASP A 373 24.70 6.23 6.30
CA ASP A 373 24.10 5.29 5.34
C ASP A 373 22.78 4.65 5.80
N GLU A 374 21.99 5.37 6.60
CA GLU A 374 20.70 4.91 7.08
C GLU A 374 19.68 6.05 7.16
N VAL A 375 18.44 5.73 6.80
CA VAL A 375 17.24 6.56 6.97
C VAL A 375 16.22 5.74 7.77
N ILE A 376 15.57 6.37 8.75
CA ILE A 376 14.45 5.78 9.49
C ILE A 376 13.28 6.78 9.48
N ILE A 377 12.25 6.47 8.70
CA ILE A 377 10.99 7.21 8.67
C ILE A 377 10.11 6.67 9.78
N ASN A 378 9.79 7.51 10.77
CA ASN A 378 8.84 7.16 11.82
C ASN A 378 7.42 7.28 11.28
N CYS A 379 6.68 6.18 11.36
CA CYS A 379 5.31 6.05 10.87
C CYS A 379 4.27 6.08 12.00
N SER A 380 4.72 6.11 13.26
CA SER A 380 3.84 6.43 14.39
C SER A 380 3.70 7.94 14.51
N THR A 381 2.51 8.44 14.18
CA THR A 381 2.17 9.85 14.34
C THR A 381 1.78 10.12 15.80
N ASN A 382 2.25 11.23 16.37
CA ASN A 382 1.85 11.69 17.71
C ASN A 382 0.61 12.58 17.64
#